data_AF-A0A2E3K7Z9-F1
#
_entry.id   AF-A0A2E3K7Z9-F1
#
_cell.length_a   1.000
_cell.length_b   1.000
_cell.length_c   1.000
_cell.angle_alpha   90.00
_cell.angle_beta   90.00
_cell.angle_gamma   90.00
#
_symmetry.space_group_name_H-M   'P 1'
#
loop_
_entity.id
_entity.type
_entity.pdbx_description
1 polymer ?
#
loop_
_entity_poly.entity_id
_entity_poly.type
_entity_poly.pdbx_seq_one_letter_code
_entity_poly.pdbx_strand_id
1 'polypeptide(L)'
;MIGDRMIKIIMQSIFIVFFATTLSSSVFAQGKMTDQYRQMGGIAALSEMCLNQKRLENQLFKSVGMTVANNPKIGRVLFQLMALYFESYEVAKTKRVVWSGSAQNYNKKQFNCKSKSDLTLIKRFEAQMFKQLASTK
;
A
#
# COMPACT_ATOMS: atom_id res chain seq x y z
N MET A 1 0.64 14.68 28.95
CA MET A 1 1.13 13.40 28.39
C MET A 1 -0.03 12.49 27.90
N ILE A 2 -1.00 13.04 27.16
CA ILE A 2 -2.17 12.27 26.63
C ILE A 2 -2.17 12.23 25.09
N GLY A 3 -1.48 13.17 24.41
CA GLY A 3 -1.43 13.26 22.95
C GLY A 3 -0.62 12.16 22.23
N ASP A 4 0.50 11.73 22.79
CA ASP A 4 1.37 10.72 22.13
C ASP A 4 0.76 9.32 22.09
N ARG A 5 -0.06 8.96 23.09
CA ARG A 5 -0.77 7.67 23.11
C ARG A 5 -1.91 7.65 22.10
N MET A 6 -2.64 8.76 21.94
CA MET A 6 -3.75 8.86 20.99
C MET A 6 -3.26 8.83 19.53
N ILE A 7 -2.14 9.49 19.22
CA ILE A 7 -1.52 9.46 17.88
C ILE A 7 -1.00 8.07 17.54
N LYS A 8 -0.39 7.37 18.51
CA LYS A 8 -0.01 5.96 18.35
C LYS A 8 -1.21 5.07 18.10
N ILE A 9 -2.32 5.26 18.82
CA ILE A 9 -3.53 4.46 18.65
C ILE A 9 -4.20 4.76 17.30
N ILE A 10 -4.23 6.00 16.84
CA ILE A 10 -4.79 6.35 15.52
C ILE A 10 -3.89 5.79 14.40
N MET A 11 -2.56 5.96 14.47
CA MET A 11 -1.64 5.40 13.47
C MET A 11 -1.50 3.87 13.51
N GLN A 12 -1.60 3.24 14.68
CA GLN A 12 -1.60 1.78 14.82
C GLN A 12 -2.94 1.16 14.41
N SER A 13 -4.06 1.82 14.70
CA SER A 13 -5.40 1.34 14.30
C SER A 13 -5.65 1.45 12.80
N ILE A 14 -4.91 2.29 12.09
CA ILE A 14 -4.97 2.35 10.62
C ILE A 14 -4.33 1.09 9.98
N PHE A 15 -3.52 0.30 10.71
CA PHE A 15 -2.66 -0.72 10.06
C PHE A 15 -2.45 -2.05 10.77
N ILE A 16 -2.95 -2.24 11.99
CA ILE A 16 -2.78 -3.50 12.73
C ILE A 16 -4.13 -4.17 12.81
N VAL A 17 -4.40 -5.18 11.97
CA VAL A 17 -5.22 -6.35 12.32
C VAL A 17 -5.17 -7.39 11.17
N PHE A 18 -4.84 -8.64 11.54
CA PHE A 18 -5.03 -9.92 10.83
C PHE A 18 -4.07 -10.36 9.70
N PHE A 19 -3.00 -11.10 10.06
CA PHE A 19 -2.24 -11.98 9.13
C PHE A 19 -1.84 -13.33 9.78
N ALA A 20 -2.78 -13.96 10.46
CA ALA A 20 -2.66 -15.38 10.79
C ALA A 20 -3.70 -16.15 9.98
N THR A 21 -3.25 -17.20 9.28
CA THR A 21 -4.05 -18.21 8.57
C THR A 21 -4.58 -17.79 7.18
N THR A 22 -3.78 -18.03 6.14
CA THR A 22 -4.01 -19.10 5.13
C THR A 22 -3.10 -18.89 3.91
N LEU A 23 -2.23 -19.88 3.64
CA LEU A 23 -1.40 -20.03 2.44
C LEU A 23 -0.37 -18.94 2.15
N SER A 24 0.82 -18.95 2.79
CA SER A 24 2.08 -18.41 2.20
C SER A 24 2.00 -17.01 1.54
N SER A 25 1.03 -16.19 1.95
CA SER A 25 0.49 -15.04 1.24
C SER A 25 0.60 -13.84 2.16
N SER A 26 1.67 -13.08 2.00
CA SER A 26 1.90 -11.86 2.75
C SER A 26 2.76 -10.90 1.95
N VAL A 27 2.17 -10.36 0.86
CA VAL A 27 2.72 -9.17 0.18
C VAL A 27 2.35 -7.88 0.92
N PHE A 28 1.73 -8.00 2.10
CA PHE A 28 1.57 -6.90 3.02
C PHE A 28 2.24 -7.24 4.34
N ALA A 29 3.29 -6.49 4.64
CA ALA A 29 4.07 -6.69 5.83
C ALA A 29 3.45 -5.95 7.01
N GLN A 30 3.39 -6.63 8.15
CA GLN A 30 3.62 -5.99 9.44
C GLN A 30 4.99 -5.27 9.34
N GLY A 31 4.99 -3.95 9.11
CA GLY A 31 6.20 -3.23 8.75
C GLY A 31 6.09 -1.72 8.99
N LYS A 32 7.21 -1.02 8.82
CA LYS A 32 7.28 0.44 8.97
C LYS A 32 6.36 1.07 7.91
N MET A 33 5.80 2.25 8.21
CA MET A 33 4.96 3.02 7.26
C MET A 33 5.61 3.14 5.87
N THR A 34 6.94 3.21 5.81
CA THR A 34 7.72 3.23 4.58
C THR A 34 7.45 2.03 3.67
N ASP A 35 7.38 0.82 4.24
CA ASP A 35 7.16 -0.41 3.47
C ASP A 35 5.76 -0.48 2.88
N GLN A 36 4.79 0.02 3.65
CA GLN A 36 3.39 0.07 3.24
C GLN A 36 3.22 1.01 2.06
N TYR A 37 3.84 2.19 2.09
CA TYR A 37 3.80 3.13 0.96
C TYR A 37 4.49 2.57 -0.28
N ARG A 38 5.61 1.85 -0.11
CA ARG A 38 6.26 1.13 -1.21
C ARG A 38 5.34 0.05 -1.82
N GLN A 39 4.64 -0.73 -0.99
CA GLN A 39 3.67 -1.73 -1.45
C GLN A 39 2.48 -1.08 -2.17
N MET A 40 1.94 0.02 -1.62
CA MET A 40 0.87 0.79 -2.23
C MET A 40 1.25 1.28 -3.62
N GLY A 41 2.45 1.85 -3.77
CA GLY A 41 2.95 2.30 -5.07
C GLY A 41 3.03 1.16 -6.07
N GLY A 42 3.66 0.05 -5.68
CA GLY A 42 3.83 -1.09 -6.58
C GLY A 42 2.51 -1.73 -7.02
N ILE A 43 1.55 -1.86 -6.11
CA ILE A 43 0.26 -2.49 -6.40
C ILE A 43 -0.62 -1.57 -7.23
N ALA A 44 -0.63 -0.26 -6.96
CA ALA A 44 -1.34 0.71 -7.78
C ALA A 44 -0.83 0.73 -9.22
N ALA A 45 0.49 0.67 -9.43
CA ALA A 45 1.09 0.56 -10.75
C ALA A 45 0.66 -0.73 -11.48
N LEU A 46 0.64 -1.87 -10.80
CA LEU A 46 0.18 -3.13 -11.40
C LEU A 46 -1.31 -3.12 -11.73
N SER A 47 -2.15 -2.53 -10.86
CA SER A 47 -3.57 -2.31 -11.15
C SER A 47 -3.76 -1.46 -12.40
N GLU A 48 -3.03 -0.35 -12.51
CA GLU A 48 -3.12 0.50 -13.69
C GLU A 48 -2.68 -0.24 -14.95
N MET A 49 -1.50 -0.86 -14.94
CA MET A 49 -0.95 -1.45 -16.14
C MET A 49 -1.62 -2.77 -16.57
N CYS A 50 -1.95 -3.62 -15.60
CA CYS A 50 -2.47 -4.96 -15.90
C CYS A 50 -3.99 -5.04 -15.90
N LEU A 51 -4.68 -4.15 -15.17
CA LEU A 51 -6.14 -4.12 -15.10
C LEU A 51 -6.76 -2.90 -15.80
N ASN A 52 -5.95 -1.96 -16.27
CA ASN A 52 -6.37 -0.69 -16.86
C ASN A 52 -7.25 0.15 -15.91
N GLN A 53 -6.86 0.21 -14.63
CA GLN A 53 -7.64 0.87 -13.57
C GLN A 53 -6.78 1.75 -12.67
N LYS A 54 -7.13 3.04 -12.57
CA LYS A 54 -6.51 4.01 -11.64
C LYS A 54 -7.30 4.20 -10.34
N ARG A 55 -8.34 3.39 -10.13
CA ARG A 55 -9.27 3.57 -8.99
C ARG A 55 -8.54 3.49 -7.65
N LEU A 56 -7.59 2.57 -7.52
CA LEU A 56 -6.82 2.39 -6.29
C LEU A 56 -5.96 3.62 -5.99
N GLU A 57 -5.19 4.10 -6.96
CA GLU A 57 -4.39 5.33 -6.86
C GLU A 57 -5.26 6.53 -6.43
N ASN A 58 -6.39 6.75 -7.10
CA ASN A 58 -7.29 7.86 -6.80
C ASN A 58 -7.83 7.80 -5.37
N GLN A 59 -8.21 6.62 -4.89
CA GLN A 59 -8.70 6.48 -3.51
C GLN A 59 -7.59 6.67 -2.48
N LEU A 60 -6.38 6.20 -2.77
CA LEU A 60 -5.21 6.41 -1.92
C LEU A 60 -4.90 7.91 -1.77
N PHE A 61 -4.83 8.65 -2.87
CA PHE A 61 -4.57 10.10 -2.82
C PHE A 61 -5.69 10.87 -2.11
N LYS A 62 -6.95 10.47 -2.32
CA LYS A 62 -8.07 11.06 -1.58
C LYS A 62 -7.91 10.86 -0.07
N SER A 63 -7.54 9.64 0.35
CA SER A 63 -7.29 9.31 1.77
C SER A 63 -6.13 10.13 2.36
N VAL A 64 -5.03 10.24 1.62
CA VAL A 64 -3.86 11.08 1.97
C VAL A 64 -4.26 12.55 2.10
N GLY A 65 -5.01 13.10 1.13
CA GLY A 65 -5.47 14.48 1.15
C GLY A 65 -6.36 14.79 2.35
N MET A 66 -7.34 13.92 2.65
CA MET A 66 -8.18 14.06 3.85
C MET A 66 -7.36 13.98 5.13
N THR A 67 -6.36 13.10 5.19
CA THR A 67 -5.46 12.94 6.34
C THR A 67 -4.66 14.22 6.60
N VAL A 68 -4.10 14.82 5.55
CA VAL A 68 -3.36 16.09 5.65
C VAL A 68 -4.28 17.24 6.05
N ALA A 69 -5.49 17.32 5.48
CA ALA A 69 -6.46 18.36 5.83
C ALA A 69 -6.86 18.31 7.31
N ASN A 70 -7.07 17.11 7.85
CA ASN A 70 -7.45 16.92 9.26
C ASN A 70 -6.27 17.05 10.23
N ASN A 71 -5.05 16.78 9.78
CA ASN A 71 -3.85 16.81 10.61
C ASN A 71 -2.66 17.42 9.83
N PRO A 72 -2.59 18.75 9.67
CA PRO A 72 -1.55 19.37 8.84
C PRO A 72 -0.12 19.13 9.35
N LYS A 73 0.03 18.89 10.66
CA LYS A 73 1.34 18.62 11.32
C LYS A 73 2.03 17.36 10.83
N ILE A 74 1.29 16.38 10.29
CA ILE A 74 1.86 15.15 9.72
C ILE A 74 2.21 15.27 8.23
N GLY A 75 1.93 16.43 7.62
CA GLY A 75 2.15 16.68 6.19
C GLY A 75 3.58 16.36 5.74
N ARG A 76 4.60 16.81 6.49
CA ARG A 76 6.01 16.54 6.15
C ARG A 76 6.32 15.04 6.08
N VAL A 77 5.82 14.26 7.03
CA VAL A 77 6.02 12.80 7.08
C VAL A 77 5.27 12.13 5.93
N LEU A 78 4.04 12.56 5.67
CA LEU A 78 3.24 12.07 4.54
C LEU A 78 3.92 12.35 3.20
N PHE A 79 4.48 13.54 2.98
CA PHE A 79 5.23 13.83 1.75
C PHE A 79 6.41 12.88 1.54
N GLN A 80 7.17 12.56 2.59
CA GLN A 80 8.26 11.59 2.51
C GLN A 80 7.74 10.18 2.17
N LEU A 81 6.64 9.77 2.79
CA LEU A 81 6.01 8.48 2.49
C LEU A 81 5.47 8.43 1.05
N MET A 82 4.90 9.53 0.55
CA MET A 82 4.45 9.65 -0.83
C MET A 82 5.60 9.56 -1.84
N ALA A 83 6.79 10.06 -1.51
CA ALA A 83 7.96 9.87 -2.37
C ALA A 83 8.28 8.36 -2.54
N LEU A 84 8.23 7.58 -1.45
CA LEU A 84 8.46 6.13 -1.48
C LEU A 84 7.39 5.38 -2.29
N TYR A 85 6.15 5.87 -2.24
CA TYR A 85 5.07 5.39 -3.08
C TYR A 85 5.42 5.58 -4.57
N PHE A 86 5.77 6.81 -4.99
CA PHE A 86 6.07 7.10 -6.40
C PHE A 86 7.32 6.37 -6.90
N GLU A 87 8.37 6.27 -6.09
CA GLU A 87 9.54 5.44 -6.41
C GLU A 87 9.13 4.00 -6.74
N SER A 88 8.30 3.41 -5.88
CA SER A 88 7.91 2.00 -6.02
C SER A 88 6.89 1.79 -7.12
N TYR A 89 6.05 2.79 -7.38
CA TYR A 89 5.14 2.83 -8.51
C TYR A 89 5.90 2.80 -9.84
N GLU A 90 6.94 3.63 -10.00
CA GLU A 90 7.78 3.61 -11.22
C GLU A 90 8.61 2.33 -11.36
N VAL A 91 9.13 1.78 -10.25
CA VAL A 91 9.79 0.46 -10.26
C VAL A 91 8.83 -0.63 -10.71
N ALA A 92 7.59 -0.64 -10.22
CA ALA A 92 6.59 -1.62 -10.63
C ALA A 92 6.16 -1.43 -12.09
N LYS A 93 6.08 -0.20 -12.58
CA LYS A 93 5.77 0.05 -13.99
C LYS A 93 6.83 -0.52 -14.93
N THR A 94 8.08 -0.34 -14.57
CA THR A 94 9.23 -0.74 -15.40
C THR A 94 9.58 -2.21 -15.25
N LYS A 95 9.64 -2.72 -14.01
CA LYS A 95 10.15 -4.06 -13.69
C LYS A 95 9.05 -5.06 -13.34
N ARG A 96 7.80 -4.61 -13.16
CA ARG A 96 6.64 -5.43 -12.76
C ARG A 96 6.92 -6.24 -11.50
N VAL A 97 7.55 -5.64 -10.51
CA VAL A 97 7.82 -6.23 -9.19
C VAL A 97 7.14 -5.40 -8.10
N VAL A 98 6.90 -6.00 -6.95
CA VAL A 98 6.29 -5.33 -5.79
C VAL A 98 7.21 -5.46 -4.59
N TRP A 99 7.28 -4.40 -3.78
CA TRP A 99 8.00 -4.41 -2.53
C TRP A 99 7.40 -5.44 -1.56
N SER A 100 8.21 -6.35 -1.06
CA SER A 100 7.88 -7.22 0.06
C SER A 100 8.36 -6.58 1.34
N GLY A 101 7.45 -6.14 2.21
CA GLY A 101 7.85 -5.52 3.46
C GLY A 101 8.35 -6.54 4.50
N SER A 102 8.06 -7.84 4.35
CA SER A 102 8.59 -8.86 5.25
C SER A 102 10.06 -9.13 4.94
N ALA A 103 10.39 -9.18 3.65
CA ALA A 103 11.75 -9.36 3.16
C ALA A 103 12.54 -8.05 3.04
N GLN A 104 11.88 -6.90 3.22
CA GLN A 104 12.45 -5.56 3.05
C GLN A 104 13.18 -5.38 1.70
N ASN A 105 12.59 -5.94 0.64
CA ASN A 105 13.14 -5.90 -0.72
C ASN A 105 12.04 -6.08 -1.78
N TYR A 106 12.34 -5.78 -3.04
CA TYR A 106 11.45 -6.14 -4.15
C TYR A 106 11.40 -7.65 -4.31
N ASN A 107 10.21 -8.18 -4.55
CA ASN A 107 10.03 -9.60 -4.80
C ASN A 107 10.80 -10.04 -6.06
N LYS A 108 11.26 -11.30 -6.05
CA LYS A 108 11.93 -11.89 -7.22
C LYS A 108 10.96 -12.16 -8.37
N LYS A 109 9.66 -12.29 -8.07
CA LYS A 109 8.61 -12.54 -9.05
C LYS A 109 8.29 -11.28 -9.84
N GLN A 110 8.54 -11.32 -11.14
CA GLN A 110 7.98 -10.35 -12.08
C GLN A 110 6.56 -10.76 -12.47
N PHE A 111 5.62 -9.84 -12.39
CA PHE A 111 4.22 -10.04 -12.75
C PHE A 111 4.04 -9.98 -14.27
N ASN A 112 3.21 -10.88 -14.80
CA ASN A 112 2.83 -10.91 -16.20
C ASN A 112 1.36 -10.51 -16.36
N CYS A 113 1.09 -9.35 -16.95
CA CYS A 113 -0.28 -8.86 -17.21
C CYS A 113 -1.10 -9.74 -18.16
N LYS A 114 -0.48 -10.73 -18.85
CA LYS A 114 -1.20 -11.70 -19.69
C LYS A 114 -1.51 -13.01 -18.93
N SER A 115 -0.94 -13.21 -17.75
CA SER A 115 -1.14 -14.42 -16.95
C SER A 115 -2.40 -14.30 -16.10
N LYS A 116 -3.32 -15.27 -16.25
CA LYS A 116 -4.57 -15.31 -15.47
C LYS A 116 -4.31 -15.38 -13.96
N SER A 117 -3.31 -16.16 -13.53
CA SER A 117 -2.96 -16.28 -12.10
C SER A 117 -2.44 -14.97 -11.52
N ASP A 118 -1.61 -14.25 -12.28
CA ASP A 118 -1.07 -12.96 -11.87
C ASP A 118 -2.14 -11.88 -11.84
N LEU A 119 -3.03 -11.85 -12.84
CA LEU A 119 -4.19 -10.96 -12.84
C LEU A 119 -5.11 -11.21 -11.65
N THR A 120 -5.38 -12.47 -11.30
CA THR A 120 -6.14 -12.82 -10.09
C THR A 120 -5.43 -12.34 -8.83
N LEU A 121 -4.10 -12.48 -8.75
CA LEU A 121 -3.33 -12.04 -7.60
C LEU A 121 -3.34 -10.50 -7.46
N ILE A 122 -3.16 -9.76 -8.55
CA ILE A 122 -3.23 -8.29 -8.57
C ILE A 122 -4.62 -7.81 -8.12
N LYS A 123 -5.70 -8.43 -8.62
CA LYS A 123 -7.07 -8.12 -8.16
C LYS A 123 -7.26 -8.35 -6.66
N ARG A 124 -6.66 -9.41 -6.11
CA ARG A 124 -6.72 -9.69 -4.66
C ARG A 124 -5.98 -8.61 -3.88
N PHE A 125 -4.80 -8.18 -4.33
CA PHE A 125 -4.08 -7.08 -3.70
C PHE A 125 -4.88 -5.78 -3.72
N GLU A 126 -5.45 -5.42 -4.86
CA GLU A 126 -6.29 -4.23 -4.99
C GLU A 126 -7.51 -4.29 -4.06
N ALA A 127 -8.22 -5.43 -4.02
CA ALA A 127 -9.35 -5.62 -3.13
C ALA A 127 -8.97 -5.51 -1.65
N GLN A 128 -7.79 -6.06 -1.27
CA GLN A 128 -7.26 -5.94 0.09
C GLN A 128 -7.00 -4.48 0.47
N MET A 129 -6.42 -3.69 -0.43
CA MET A 129 -6.18 -2.26 -0.20
C MET A 129 -7.47 -1.47 -0.05
N PHE A 130 -8.47 -1.72 -0.90
CA PHE A 130 -9.77 -1.07 -0.76
C PHE A 130 -10.46 -1.41 0.56
N LYS A 131 -10.33 -2.65 1.04
CA LYS A 131 -10.87 -3.05 2.34
C LYS A 131 -10.23 -2.25 3.48
N GLN A 132 -8.91 -2.06 3.44
CA GLN A 132 -8.17 -1.26 4.43
C GLN A 132 -8.58 0.21 4.39
N LEU A 133 -8.74 0.78 3.19
CA LEU A 133 -9.20 2.16 3.04
C LEU A 133 -10.64 2.35 3.54
N ALA A 134 -11.50 1.35 3.38
CA ALA A 134 -12.89 1.40 3.85
C ALA A 134 -13.01 1.28 5.38
N SER A 135 -12.11 0.55 6.05
CA SER A 135 -12.09 0.44 7.51
C SER A 135 -11.55 1.69 8.23
N THR A 136 -11.22 2.75 7.47
CA THR A 136 -10.72 4.03 8.00
C THR A 136 -11.84 5.08 8.15
N LYS A 137 -13.10 4.70 7.92
CA LYS A 137 -14.29 5.52 8.21
C LYS A 137 -14.82 5.22 9.61
#